data_AF-A0A7M7QJ26-F1
#
_entry.id   AF-A0A7M7QJ26-F1
#
_cell.length_a   1.000
_cell.length_b   1.000
_cell.length_c   1.000
_cell.angle_alpha   90.00
_cell.angle_beta   90.00
_cell.angle_gamma   90.00
#
_symmetry.space_group_name_H-M   'P 1'
#
loop_
_entity.id
_entity.type
_entity.pdbx_description
1 polymer ?
#
loop_
_entity_poly.entity_id
_entity_poly.type
_entity_poly.pdbx_seq_one_letter_code
_entity_poly.pdbx_strand_id
1 'polypeptide(L)'
;MKVSFQKYSKHTGFEYLNQLADHVDSIGHVAMRKIGTIAGNWMLKPQHREFQSDLFLILETVGAEILVRESKGSKIVSNFRDFLEIDMRHKLIYSVVLPRLKYNYVYRSYKIMSRAQNAHAIVNAGFLFQLNKKTQVFERPNIIFGGVSAKFMHASKTEQYLEGKALLTSNSLRKALNILGSELKPELILPEASPEYRTKLAQFVLSLKPDKIDARIRSGGTMLKRPISSGKTDYNVDKSLWPVNKPIEAYYQTSGEAEYIDDIPHRDDEVLCASVLAPATGPIDRIDASEALVLDGVVAFYSAKDVPGKNITVDKSSFINYSDELAYSSKINQNLSISSHRQIGLLSNFLTASLDT
;
A
#
# COMPACT_ATOMS: atom_id res chain seq x y z
N MET A 1 -16.56 9.20 -1.54
CA MET A 1 -15.87 9.97 -0.49
C MET A 1 -15.25 11.27 -1.01
N LYS A 2 -14.25 11.25 -1.93
CA LYS A 2 -13.61 12.46 -2.50
C LYS A 2 -14.60 13.57 -2.89
N VAL A 3 -15.60 13.24 -3.74
CA VAL A 3 -16.61 14.19 -4.21
C VAL A 3 -17.40 14.80 -3.04
N SER A 4 -17.77 14.00 -2.04
CA SER A 4 -18.48 14.47 -0.84
C SER A 4 -17.61 15.42 -0.03
N PHE A 5 -16.34 15.10 0.17
CA PHE A 5 -15.39 15.97 0.88
C PHE A 5 -15.21 17.31 0.18
N GLN A 6 -15.04 17.32 -1.15
CA GLN A 6 -14.95 18.56 -1.94
C GLN A 6 -16.24 19.38 -1.93
N LYS A 7 -17.41 18.73 -1.87
CA LYS A 7 -18.70 19.41 -1.75
C LYS A 7 -18.81 20.14 -0.41
N TYR A 8 -18.55 19.44 0.68
CA TYR A 8 -18.74 19.98 2.04
C TYR A 8 -17.57 20.85 2.52
N SER A 9 -16.41 20.83 1.85
CA SER A 9 -15.28 21.70 2.19
C SER A 9 -15.56 23.18 2.03
N LYS A 10 -16.66 23.54 1.35
CA LYS A 10 -17.11 24.93 1.22
C LYS A 10 -17.87 25.43 2.46
N HIS A 11 -18.21 24.55 3.39
CA HIS A 11 -18.93 24.91 4.61
C HIS A 11 -17.96 25.36 5.70
N THR A 12 -18.35 26.36 6.48
CA THR A 12 -17.52 26.94 7.54
C THR A 12 -17.15 25.92 8.62
N GLY A 13 -15.84 25.71 8.82
CA GLY A 13 -15.29 24.74 9.76
C GLY A 13 -15.09 23.34 9.17
N PHE A 14 -15.33 23.15 7.87
CA PHE A 14 -15.10 21.91 7.13
C PHE A 14 -14.06 22.06 6.00
N GLU A 15 -13.33 23.17 5.96
CA GLU A 15 -12.37 23.49 4.90
C GLU A 15 -11.25 22.43 4.78
N TYR A 16 -10.91 21.78 5.89
CA TYR A 16 -9.94 20.68 5.95
C TYR A 16 -10.34 19.47 5.09
N LEU A 17 -11.64 19.30 4.79
CA LEU A 17 -12.13 18.22 3.93
C LEU A 17 -11.52 18.29 2.52
N ASN A 18 -11.14 19.47 2.03
CA ASN A 18 -10.50 19.58 0.72
C ASN A 18 -9.17 18.82 0.69
N GLN A 19 -8.39 18.90 1.76
CA GLN A 19 -7.13 18.17 1.86
C GLN A 19 -7.34 16.67 2.12
N LEU A 20 -8.39 16.29 2.86
CA LEU A 20 -8.78 14.88 2.95
C LEU A 20 -9.15 14.32 1.57
N ALA A 21 -9.82 15.10 0.73
CA ALA A 21 -10.17 14.68 -0.63
C ALA A 21 -8.93 14.41 -1.48
N ASP A 22 -7.91 15.26 -1.39
CA ASP A 22 -6.63 15.08 -2.08
C ASP A 22 -5.92 13.80 -1.60
N HIS A 23 -5.90 13.55 -0.29
CA HIS A 23 -5.32 12.33 0.27
C HIS A 23 -6.08 11.08 -0.21
N VAL A 24 -7.41 11.08 -0.14
CA VAL A 24 -8.26 9.96 -0.58
C VAL A 24 -8.04 9.63 -2.05
N ASP A 25 -7.78 10.63 -2.90
CA ASP A 25 -7.51 10.40 -4.32
C ASP A 25 -6.22 9.61 -4.59
N SER A 26 -5.26 9.70 -3.67
CA SER A 26 -4.00 8.94 -3.71
C SER A 26 -4.11 7.51 -3.17
N ILE A 27 -5.28 7.11 -2.64
CA ILE A 27 -5.51 5.77 -2.08
C ILE A 27 -5.91 4.80 -3.19
N GLY A 28 -4.98 3.94 -3.58
CA GLY A 28 -5.20 2.85 -4.54
C GLY A 28 -5.69 3.31 -5.92
N HIS A 29 -6.26 2.37 -6.68
CA HIS A 29 -6.81 2.62 -8.00
C HIS A 29 -8.30 3.00 -7.96
N VAL A 30 -8.80 3.66 -9.02
CA VAL A 30 -10.20 4.08 -9.12
C VAL A 30 -11.17 2.91 -8.99
N ALA A 31 -10.87 1.76 -9.61
CA ALA A 31 -11.70 0.55 -9.51
C ALA A 31 -11.82 0.05 -8.06
N MET A 32 -10.69 -0.02 -7.34
CA MET A 32 -10.66 -0.40 -5.93
C MET A 32 -11.49 0.58 -5.07
N ARG A 33 -11.37 1.89 -5.30
CA ARG A 33 -12.16 2.90 -4.55
C ARG A 33 -13.65 2.86 -4.83
N LYS A 34 -14.08 2.29 -5.97
CA LYS A 34 -15.50 2.13 -6.32
C LYS A 34 -16.14 0.95 -5.62
N ILE A 35 -15.38 -0.11 -5.34
CA ILE A 35 -15.88 -1.36 -4.73
C ILE A 35 -15.62 -1.35 -3.22
N GLY A 36 -14.44 -0.90 -2.80
CA GLY A 36 -14.00 -0.92 -1.40
C GLY A 36 -14.88 -0.05 -0.51
N THR A 37 -15.28 -0.62 0.63
CA THR A 37 -16.06 0.10 1.64
C THR A 37 -15.15 0.70 2.71
N ILE A 38 -15.59 1.83 3.25
CA ILE A 38 -14.87 2.53 4.32
C ILE A 38 -14.83 1.66 5.59
N ALA A 39 -15.98 1.08 5.97
CA ALA A 39 -16.09 0.19 7.12
C ALA A 39 -15.25 -1.08 6.93
N GLY A 40 -15.23 -1.67 5.74
CA GLY A 40 -14.38 -2.83 5.44
C GLY A 40 -12.90 -2.52 5.63
N ASN A 41 -12.43 -1.36 5.17
CA ASN A 41 -11.06 -0.92 5.40
C ASN A 41 -10.72 -0.79 6.90
N TRP A 42 -11.64 -0.29 7.73
CA TRP A 42 -11.40 -0.16 9.16
C TRP A 42 -11.51 -1.47 9.92
N MET A 43 -12.38 -2.38 9.50
CA MET A 43 -12.53 -3.70 10.13
C MET A 43 -11.29 -4.59 9.97
N LEU A 44 -10.44 -4.30 8.98
CA LEU A 44 -9.13 -4.94 8.88
C LEU A 44 -8.23 -4.59 10.06
N LYS A 45 -8.37 -3.41 10.69
CA LYS A 45 -7.44 -2.98 11.74
C LYS A 45 -7.56 -3.73 13.06
N PRO A 46 -8.76 -4.00 13.62
CA PRO A 46 -8.90 -4.84 14.80
C PRO A 46 -8.32 -6.25 14.60
N GLN A 47 -8.46 -6.83 13.40
CA GLN A 47 -7.96 -8.17 13.05
C GLN A 47 -6.46 -8.18 12.72
N HIS A 48 -5.99 -7.14 12.03
CA HIS A 48 -4.62 -6.98 11.54
C HIS A 48 -4.09 -5.61 11.99
N ARG A 49 -3.52 -5.56 13.21
CA ARG A 49 -3.04 -4.30 13.82
C ARG A 49 -1.92 -3.64 13.01
N GLU A 50 -1.23 -4.41 12.17
CA GLU A 50 -0.20 -4.04 11.21
C GLU A 50 -0.72 -3.33 9.95
N PHE A 51 -2.00 -3.49 9.61
CA PHE A 51 -2.56 -3.01 8.34
C PHE A 51 -2.51 -1.49 8.18
N GLN A 52 -1.63 -0.94 7.33
CA GLN A 52 -1.41 0.51 7.22
C GLN A 52 -2.54 1.23 6.45
N SER A 53 -3.62 1.58 7.15
CA SER A 53 -4.75 2.31 6.55
C SER A 53 -4.56 3.83 6.51
N ASP A 54 -4.46 4.40 5.30
CA ASP A 54 -4.50 5.85 5.10
C ASP A 54 -5.82 6.46 5.62
N LEU A 55 -6.97 5.81 5.38
CA LEU A 55 -8.27 6.31 5.80
C LEU A 55 -8.42 6.40 7.32
N PHE A 56 -7.93 5.38 8.03
CA PHE A 56 -7.94 5.34 9.49
C PHE A 56 -7.11 6.49 10.05
N LEU A 57 -5.89 6.66 9.53
CA LEU A 57 -4.96 7.70 9.99
C LEU A 57 -5.53 9.11 9.79
N ILE A 58 -6.01 9.43 8.58
CA ILE A 58 -6.45 10.79 8.28
C ILE A 58 -7.73 11.17 9.06
N LEU A 59 -8.58 10.19 9.35
CA LEU A 59 -9.82 10.42 10.09
C LEU A 59 -9.59 10.50 11.60
N GLU A 60 -8.71 9.67 12.15
CA GLU A 60 -8.27 9.83 13.54
C GLU A 60 -7.57 11.17 13.75
N THR A 61 -6.77 11.63 12.77
CA THR A 61 -6.07 12.92 12.85
C THR A 61 -7.04 14.08 13.03
N VAL A 62 -8.17 14.06 12.34
CA VAL A 62 -9.18 15.13 12.44
C VAL A 62 -10.12 14.95 13.63
N GLY A 63 -9.99 13.87 14.40
CA GLY A 63 -10.88 13.55 15.53
C GLY A 63 -12.26 13.09 15.08
N ALA A 64 -12.36 12.34 13.99
CA ALA A 64 -13.62 11.76 13.55
C ALA A 64 -14.09 10.65 14.52
N GLU A 65 -15.41 10.47 14.62
CA GLU A 65 -16.02 9.47 15.47
C GLU A 65 -16.66 8.37 14.63
N ILE A 66 -16.45 7.12 15.01
CA ILE A 66 -17.06 5.94 14.43
C ILE A 66 -18.35 5.64 15.21
N LEU A 67 -19.46 5.48 14.48
CA LEU A 67 -20.73 5.08 15.05
C LEU A 67 -21.00 3.61 14.76
N VAL A 68 -21.09 2.82 15.83
CA VAL A 68 -21.36 1.39 15.81
C VAL A 68 -22.75 1.13 16.39
N ARG A 69 -23.46 0.17 15.82
CA ARG A 69 -24.76 -0.29 16.30
C ARG A 69 -24.69 -1.76 16.68
N GLU A 70 -25.22 -2.09 17.85
CA GLU A 70 -25.40 -3.49 18.28
C GLU A 70 -26.76 -4.04 17.86
N SER A 71 -26.90 -5.37 17.87
CA SER A 71 -28.15 -6.07 17.55
C SER A 71 -29.36 -5.62 18.38
N LYS A 72 -29.14 -5.23 19.64
CA LYS A 72 -30.19 -4.73 20.55
C LYS A 72 -30.54 -3.25 20.34
N GLY A 73 -29.96 -2.60 19.32
CA GLY A 73 -30.22 -1.20 18.98
C GLY A 73 -29.40 -0.17 19.76
N SER A 74 -28.54 -0.60 20.69
CA SER A 74 -27.61 0.30 21.37
C SER A 74 -26.64 0.93 20.36
N LYS A 75 -26.25 2.18 20.64
CA LYS A 75 -25.31 2.95 19.82
C LYS A 75 -24.04 3.14 20.61
N ILE A 76 -22.91 2.81 19.99
CA ILE A 76 -21.59 3.06 20.53
C ILE A 76 -20.96 4.16 19.67
N VAL A 77 -20.50 5.21 20.32
CA VAL A 77 -19.70 6.28 19.71
C VAL A 77 -18.28 6.09 20.19
N SER A 78 -17.33 6.01 19.26
CA SER A 78 -15.93 5.77 19.58
C SER A 78 -15.02 6.62 18.70
N ASN A 79 -13.90 7.09 19.24
CA ASN A 79 -12.77 7.52 18.40
C ASN A 79 -12.11 6.29 17.74
N PHE A 80 -11.16 6.50 16.82
CA PHE A 80 -10.57 5.37 16.11
C PHE A 80 -9.63 4.55 17.00
N ARG A 81 -8.96 5.18 17.98
CA ARG A 81 -8.08 4.47 18.91
C ARG A 81 -8.84 3.44 19.75
N ASP A 82 -9.93 3.86 20.39
CA ASP A 82 -10.76 3.02 21.26
C ASP A 82 -11.54 1.99 20.44
N PHE A 83 -11.87 2.32 19.18
CA PHE A 83 -12.55 1.40 18.26
C PHE A 83 -11.76 0.10 18.05
N LEU A 84 -10.43 0.17 18.11
CA LEU A 84 -9.59 -1.02 17.94
C LEU A 84 -9.81 -2.08 19.03
N GLU A 85 -10.29 -1.67 20.21
CA GLU A 85 -10.54 -2.54 21.35
C GLU A 85 -12.00 -3.03 21.44
N ILE A 86 -12.88 -2.55 20.55
CA ILE A 86 -14.29 -2.97 20.52
C ILE A 86 -14.40 -4.33 19.84
N ASP A 87 -14.96 -5.32 20.55
CA ASP A 87 -15.39 -6.57 19.91
C ASP A 87 -16.57 -6.29 18.97
N MET A 88 -16.33 -6.43 17.67
CA MET A 88 -17.31 -6.15 16.62
C MET A 88 -18.24 -7.33 16.31
N ARG A 89 -18.16 -8.44 17.05
CA ARG A 89 -19.09 -9.57 16.89
C ARG A 89 -20.53 -9.12 17.12
N HIS A 90 -21.39 -9.38 16.12
CA HIS A 90 -22.80 -8.96 16.07
C HIS A 90 -23.02 -7.43 16.14
N LYS A 91 -22.03 -6.64 15.73
CA LYS A 91 -22.11 -5.17 15.64
C LYS A 91 -21.83 -4.70 14.21
N LEU A 92 -22.37 -3.54 13.86
CA LEU A 92 -22.19 -2.94 12.53
C LEU A 92 -21.73 -1.48 12.65
N ILE A 93 -20.67 -1.14 11.93
CA ILE A 93 -20.32 0.26 11.68
C ILE A 93 -21.34 0.80 10.68
N TYR A 94 -22.13 1.80 11.08
CA TYR A 94 -23.16 2.37 10.22
C TYR A 94 -22.84 3.80 9.77
N SER A 95 -21.93 4.50 10.46
CA SER A 95 -21.58 5.87 10.10
C SER A 95 -20.25 6.32 10.68
N VAL A 96 -19.75 7.44 10.15
CA VAL A 96 -18.63 8.21 10.67
C VAL A 96 -19.02 9.68 10.72
N VAL A 97 -18.68 10.34 11.82
CA VAL A 97 -18.96 11.75 12.03
C VAL A 97 -17.65 12.51 11.97
N LEU A 98 -17.56 13.43 11.02
CA LEU A 98 -16.42 14.33 10.90
C LEU A 98 -16.74 15.62 11.69
N PRO A 99 -15.85 16.08 12.57
CA PRO A 99 -16.13 17.23 13.42
C PRO A 99 -16.07 18.53 12.63
N ARG A 100 -16.85 19.51 13.08
CA ARG A 100 -16.67 20.89 12.65
C ARG A 100 -15.49 21.48 13.43
N LEU A 101 -14.42 21.86 12.73
CA LEU A 101 -13.27 22.50 13.35
C LEU A 101 -13.56 23.99 13.57
N LYS A 102 -13.07 24.55 14.69
CA LYS A 102 -13.20 25.99 14.96
C LYS A 102 -12.33 26.78 13.99
N TYR A 103 -12.44 28.11 14.01
CA TYR A 103 -11.50 28.97 13.29
C TYR A 103 -10.06 28.70 13.74
N ASN A 104 -9.11 28.82 12.81
CA ASN A 104 -7.65 28.69 13.01
C ASN A 104 -7.08 27.27 13.12
N TYR A 105 -7.88 26.23 12.92
CA TYR A 105 -7.29 24.90 12.70
C TYR A 105 -6.60 24.82 11.35
N VAL A 106 -5.44 24.17 11.33
CA VAL A 106 -4.69 23.82 10.15
C VAL A 106 -4.49 22.31 10.17
N TYR A 107 -5.17 21.65 9.25
CA TYR A 107 -4.97 20.23 8.97
C TYR A 107 -3.95 20.08 7.84
N ARG A 108 -3.05 19.09 7.95
CA ARG A 108 -2.19 18.61 6.88
C ARG A 108 -2.05 17.10 6.96
N SER A 109 -1.94 16.45 5.81
CA SER A 109 -1.58 15.03 5.75
C SER A 109 -0.65 14.75 4.59
N TYR A 110 0.20 13.74 4.76
CA TYR A 110 1.16 13.29 3.77
C TYR A 110 1.10 11.78 3.61
N LYS A 111 1.38 11.36 2.39
CA LYS A 111 1.53 9.96 2.02
C LYS A 111 2.78 9.86 1.16
N ILE A 112 3.89 9.44 1.76
CA ILE A 112 5.15 9.26 1.05
C ILE A 112 5.16 7.85 0.47
N MET A 113 5.36 7.74 -0.83
CA MET A 113 5.24 6.49 -1.59
C MET A 113 6.43 6.34 -2.54
N SER A 114 6.74 5.10 -2.93
CA SER A 114 7.76 4.81 -3.95
C SER A 114 7.38 5.33 -5.34
N ARG A 115 6.07 5.45 -5.62
CA ARG A 115 5.49 6.02 -6.83
C ARG A 115 4.34 6.97 -6.49
N ALA A 116 4.08 7.95 -7.35
CA ALA A 116 3.12 9.02 -7.06
C ALA A 116 1.66 8.57 -6.89
N GLN A 117 1.29 7.40 -7.42
CA GLN A 117 -0.07 6.85 -7.35
C GLN A 117 -0.06 5.32 -7.22
N ASN A 118 -1.17 4.78 -6.71
CA ASN A 118 -1.41 3.34 -6.56
C ASN A 118 -0.28 2.59 -5.84
N ALA A 119 0.33 3.19 -4.82
CA ALA A 119 1.32 2.54 -3.97
C ALA A 119 0.93 2.62 -2.49
N HIS A 120 1.42 1.66 -1.74
CA HIS A 120 1.40 1.72 -0.29
C HIS A 120 2.31 2.84 0.20
N ALA A 121 1.92 3.47 1.31
CA ALA A 121 2.73 4.49 1.95
C ALA A 121 3.95 3.83 2.62
N ILE A 122 5.14 4.36 2.35
CA ILE A 122 6.33 4.07 3.14
C ILE A 122 6.18 4.68 4.53
N VAL A 123 5.76 5.95 4.55
CA VAL A 123 5.32 6.67 5.75
C VAL A 123 4.14 7.54 5.36
N ASN A 124 3.06 7.47 6.13
CA ASN A 124 1.97 8.42 6.07
C ASN A 124 1.85 9.14 7.40
N ALA A 125 1.37 10.38 7.35
CA ALA A 125 1.32 11.25 8.51
C ALA A 125 0.15 12.21 8.44
N GLY A 126 -0.41 12.51 9.60
CA GLY A 126 -1.52 13.43 9.78
C GLY A 126 -1.17 14.43 10.88
N PHE A 127 -1.50 15.69 10.62
CA PHE A 127 -1.17 16.82 11.46
C PHE A 127 -2.40 17.70 11.60
N LEU A 128 -2.86 17.90 12.83
CA LEU A 128 -3.91 18.85 13.15
C LEU A 128 -3.42 19.81 14.23
N PHE A 129 -3.41 21.10 13.92
CA PHE A 129 -2.98 22.14 14.84
C PHE A 129 -4.00 23.26 14.92
N GLN A 130 -4.26 23.78 16.12
CA GLN A 130 -4.92 25.08 16.28
C GLN A 130 -3.88 26.19 16.42
N LEU A 131 -3.73 27.04 15.40
CA LEU A 131 -2.63 28.01 15.31
C LEU A 131 -3.10 29.46 15.26
N ASN A 132 -2.54 30.33 16.11
CA ASN A 132 -2.77 31.77 15.98
C ASN A 132 -2.04 32.41 14.77
N LYS A 133 -2.28 33.71 14.52
CA LYS A 133 -1.59 34.48 13.46
C LYS A 133 -0.06 34.50 13.60
N LYS A 134 0.45 34.30 14.83
CA LYS A 134 1.88 34.23 15.18
C LYS A 134 2.42 32.79 15.26
N THR A 135 1.67 31.79 14.77
CA THR A 135 2.05 30.36 14.76
C THR A 135 2.17 29.70 16.14
N GLN A 136 1.59 30.31 17.17
CA GLN A 136 1.47 29.68 18.48
C GLN A 136 0.39 28.61 18.46
N VAL A 137 0.71 27.46 19.05
CA VAL A 137 -0.18 26.33 19.24
C VAL A 137 -1.03 26.58 20.49
N PHE A 138 -2.36 26.63 20.35
CA PHE A 138 -3.26 26.93 21.48
C PHE A 138 -3.60 25.73 22.35
N GLU A 139 -3.77 24.57 21.73
CA GLU A 139 -4.11 23.31 22.39
C GLU A 139 -3.18 22.21 21.89
N ARG A 140 -3.13 21.10 22.62
CA ARG A 140 -2.39 19.91 22.21
C ARG A 140 -2.75 19.52 20.75
N PRO A 141 -1.78 19.52 19.82
CA PRO A 141 -2.02 19.11 18.44
C PRO A 141 -2.20 17.60 18.35
N ASN A 142 -2.79 17.14 17.24
CA ASN A 142 -2.87 15.72 16.91
C ASN A 142 -1.85 15.40 15.82
N ILE A 143 -0.86 14.56 16.12
CA ILE A 143 0.24 14.22 15.22
C ILE A 143 0.34 12.70 15.16
N ILE A 144 -0.08 12.14 14.03
CA ILE A 144 -0.21 10.69 13.85
C ILE A 144 0.66 10.23 12.70
N PHE A 145 1.37 9.13 12.90
CA PHE A 145 2.18 8.46 11.90
C PHE A 145 1.73 7.02 11.67
N GLY A 146 1.79 6.57 10.42
CA GLY A 146 1.76 5.18 10.01
C GLY A 146 2.97 4.84 9.12
N GLY A 147 3.22 3.56 8.95
CA GLY A 147 4.40 3.03 8.24
C GLY A 147 5.70 3.08 9.04
N VAL A 148 5.76 3.79 10.17
CA VAL A 148 6.94 3.83 11.06
C VAL A 148 7.11 2.48 11.78
N SER A 149 6.05 1.98 12.41
CA SER A 149 5.98 0.67 13.07
C SER A 149 4.75 -0.10 12.59
N ALA A 150 4.59 -1.37 12.98
CA ALA A 150 3.36 -2.12 12.70
C ALA A 150 2.10 -1.36 13.18
N LYS A 151 2.17 -0.70 14.33
CA LYS A 151 1.06 0.10 14.89
C LYS A 151 1.11 1.56 14.44
N PHE A 152 -0.05 2.20 14.41
CA PHE A 152 -0.13 3.66 14.33
C PHE A 152 0.44 4.29 15.60
N MET A 153 1.12 5.41 15.43
CA MET A 153 1.79 6.11 16.50
C MET A 153 1.27 7.54 16.58
N HIS A 154 0.71 7.91 17.74
CA HIS A 154 0.61 9.32 18.11
C HIS A 154 1.97 9.78 18.62
N ALA A 155 2.45 10.92 18.15
CA ALA A 155 3.66 11.55 18.65
C ALA A 155 3.38 12.28 19.98
N SER A 156 2.85 11.55 20.97
CA SER A 156 2.29 12.06 22.23
C SER A 156 3.23 13.00 22.99
N LYS A 157 4.53 12.67 23.06
CA LYS A 157 5.52 13.54 23.72
C LYS A 157 5.75 14.81 22.94
N THR A 158 5.79 14.70 21.62
CA THR A 158 5.95 15.85 20.71
C THR A 158 4.73 16.77 20.77
N GLU A 159 3.52 16.20 20.77
CA GLU A 159 2.26 16.94 20.93
C GLU A 159 2.24 17.73 22.24
N GLN A 160 2.55 17.07 23.36
CA GLN A 160 2.60 17.70 24.68
C GLN A 160 3.62 18.83 24.75
N TYR A 161 4.79 18.67 24.12
CA TYR A 161 5.81 19.71 24.08
C TYR A 161 5.37 20.94 23.28
N LEU A 162 4.64 20.74 22.18
CA LEU A 162 4.23 21.80 21.27
C LEU A 162 3.07 22.65 21.81
N GLU A 163 2.28 22.13 22.74
CA GLU A 163 1.20 22.88 23.38
C GLU A 163 1.70 24.20 23.99
N GLY A 164 1.04 25.31 23.62
CA GLY A 164 1.40 26.66 24.05
C GLY A 164 2.66 27.26 23.38
N LYS A 165 3.41 26.51 22.56
CA LYS A 165 4.67 26.97 21.94
C LYS A 165 4.45 27.66 20.59
N ALA A 166 5.41 28.50 20.21
CA ALA A 166 5.50 29.10 18.88
C ALA A 166 6.16 28.11 17.90
N LEU A 167 5.35 27.47 17.06
CA LEU A 167 5.71 26.32 16.23
C LEU A 167 6.90 26.58 15.29
N LEU A 168 6.90 27.72 14.59
CA LEU A 168 7.89 28.02 13.55
C LEU A 168 9.16 28.72 14.05
N THR A 169 9.40 28.75 15.35
CA THR A 169 10.66 29.27 15.90
C THR A 169 11.76 28.20 15.82
N SER A 170 12.98 28.58 15.42
CA SER A 170 14.10 27.63 15.22
C SER A 170 14.37 26.73 16.43
N ASN A 171 14.25 27.28 17.65
CA ASN A 171 14.43 26.53 18.88
C ASN A 171 13.28 25.54 19.14
N SER A 172 12.02 25.98 18.98
CA SER A 172 10.86 25.12 19.21
C SER A 172 10.81 23.98 18.20
N LEU A 173 11.05 24.29 16.92
CA LEU A 173 11.07 23.29 15.85
C LEU A 173 12.20 22.27 16.05
N ARG A 174 13.43 22.72 16.34
CA ARG A 174 14.56 21.80 16.58
C ARG A 174 14.29 20.87 17.76
N LYS A 175 13.77 21.41 18.87
CA LYS A 175 13.42 20.59 20.04
C LYS A 175 12.28 19.63 19.74
N ALA A 176 11.24 20.06 19.03
CA ALA A 176 10.14 19.19 18.62
C ALA A 176 10.63 18.05 17.71
N LEU A 177 11.50 18.33 16.74
CA LEU A 177 12.09 17.32 15.87
C LEU A 177 12.99 16.33 16.63
N ASN A 178 13.74 16.80 17.64
CA ASN A 178 14.56 15.92 18.48
C ASN A 178 13.69 15.00 19.36
N ILE A 179 12.61 15.54 19.96
CA ILE A 179 11.65 14.76 20.75
C ILE A 179 10.98 13.73 19.83
N LEU A 180 10.50 14.15 18.66
CA LEU A 180 9.90 13.28 17.66
C LEU A 180 10.87 12.17 17.24
N GLY A 181 12.12 12.52 16.93
CA GLY A 181 13.16 11.54 16.58
C GLY A 181 13.41 10.49 17.66
N SER A 182 13.27 10.86 18.95
CA SER A 182 13.37 9.92 20.08
C SER A 182 12.10 9.07 20.29
N GLU A 183 10.96 9.52 19.77
CA GLU A 183 9.66 8.87 19.86
C GLU A 183 9.42 7.89 18.71
N LEU A 184 9.92 8.23 17.52
CA LEU A 184 9.94 7.36 16.34
C LEU A 184 10.84 6.15 16.61
N LYS A 185 10.23 4.97 16.71
CA LYS A 185 10.91 3.68 16.86
C LYS A 185 10.57 2.78 15.67
N PRO A 186 11.16 3.02 14.49
CA PRO A 186 10.84 2.19 13.34
C PRO A 186 11.44 0.79 13.50
N GLU A 187 10.60 -0.20 13.24
CA GLU A 187 10.96 -1.62 13.30
C GLU A 187 11.51 -2.06 11.94
N LEU A 188 12.51 -2.94 11.89
CA LEU A 188 12.94 -3.55 10.63
C LEU A 188 11.85 -4.52 10.16
N ILE A 189 11.20 -4.19 9.04
CA ILE A 189 10.16 -5.00 8.42
C ILE A 189 10.62 -5.22 6.99
N LEU A 190 10.89 -6.46 6.59
CA LEU A 190 11.23 -6.77 5.20
C LEU A 190 9.93 -7.10 4.45
N PRO A 191 9.77 -6.68 3.18
CA PRO A 191 10.72 -5.97 2.32
C PRO A 191 10.62 -4.42 2.39
N GLU A 192 10.07 -3.87 3.48
CA GLU A 192 9.86 -2.42 3.61
C GLU A 192 11.19 -1.63 3.68
N ALA A 193 11.07 -0.33 3.46
CA ALA A 193 12.22 0.57 3.52
C ALA A 193 12.90 0.57 4.90
N SER A 194 14.21 0.86 4.91
CA SER A 194 15.01 0.80 6.13
C SER A 194 14.46 1.70 7.25
N PRO A 195 14.63 1.31 8.53
CA PRO A 195 14.21 2.13 9.66
C PRO A 195 14.76 3.56 9.62
N GLU A 196 16.04 3.72 9.24
CA GLU A 196 16.71 5.02 9.15
C GLU A 196 16.07 5.93 8.08
N TYR A 197 15.68 5.35 6.94
CA TYR A 197 14.99 6.07 5.89
C TYR A 197 13.62 6.56 6.36
N ARG A 198 12.84 5.70 7.01
CA ARG A 198 11.51 6.04 7.54
C ARG A 198 11.55 7.10 8.64
N THR A 199 12.55 7.08 9.53
CA THR A 199 12.76 8.15 10.53
C THR A 199 12.97 9.51 9.88
N LYS A 200 13.75 9.57 8.80
CA LYS A 200 14.02 10.85 8.08
C LYS A 200 12.77 11.38 7.38
N LEU A 201 11.91 10.50 6.86
CA LEU A 201 10.67 10.88 6.18
C LEU A 201 9.59 11.45 7.13
N ALA A 202 9.59 11.04 8.40
CA ALA A 202 8.59 11.44 9.38
C ALA A 202 8.68 12.92 9.83
N GLN A 203 9.58 13.73 9.27
CA GLN A 203 9.80 15.11 9.68
C GLN A 203 9.08 16.10 8.76
N PHE A 204 7.98 16.71 9.20
CA PHE A 204 7.42 17.82 8.42
C PHE A 204 6.51 18.81 9.15
N VAL A 205 6.86 20.10 9.10
CA VAL A 205 6.08 21.22 9.67
C VAL A 205 5.89 22.36 8.63
N LEU A 206 6.60 22.31 7.49
CA LEU A 206 6.80 23.46 6.60
C LEU A 206 5.59 23.86 5.74
N SER A 207 4.57 23.01 5.55
CA SER A 207 3.38 23.44 4.77
C SER A 207 2.26 24.05 5.62
N LEU A 208 2.42 24.12 6.95
CA LEU A 208 1.36 24.57 7.85
C LEU A 208 1.06 26.07 7.67
N LYS A 209 2.11 26.91 7.52
CA LYS A 209 1.99 28.35 7.27
C LYS A 209 3.11 28.84 6.33
N PRO A 210 2.99 28.63 5.01
CA PRO A 210 4.05 28.97 4.04
C PRO A 210 4.45 30.45 4.07
N ASP A 211 3.52 31.35 4.36
CA ASP A 211 3.76 32.81 4.40
C ASP A 211 4.63 33.25 5.58
N LYS A 212 4.77 32.40 6.61
CA LYS A 212 5.58 32.67 7.81
C LYS A 212 6.94 31.97 7.77
N ILE A 213 7.26 31.32 6.65
CA ILE A 213 8.48 30.55 6.46
C ILE A 213 9.44 31.32 5.56
N ASP A 214 10.73 31.28 5.93
CA ASP A 214 11.83 31.85 5.16
C ASP A 214 11.78 31.34 3.71
N ALA A 215 11.93 32.26 2.76
CA ALA A 215 11.81 31.95 1.34
C ALA A 215 12.75 30.82 0.89
N ARG A 216 13.92 30.67 1.52
CA ARG A 216 14.94 29.65 1.19
C ARG A 216 14.47 28.22 1.44
N ILE A 217 13.58 28.01 2.41
CA ILE A 217 13.10 26.67 2.80
C ILE A 217 11.62 26.45 2.45
N ARG A 218 10.96 27.45 1.84
CA ARG A 218 9.53 27.40 1.52
C ARG A 218 9.18 26.31 0.51
N SER A 219 10.06 26.02 -0.43
CA SER A 219 9.89 24.95 -1.43
C SER A 219 9.78 23.55 -0.81
N GLY A 220 10.36 23.33 0.37
CA GLY A 220 10.16 22.10 1.14
C GLY A 220 8.69 21.90 1.53
N GLY A 221 7.93 22.99 1.67
CA GLY A 221 6.50 23.02 2.00
C GLY A 221 5.56 22.47 0.92
N THR A 222 6.00 22.44 -0.34
CA THR A 222 5.10 22.28 -1.50
C THR A 222 5.18 20.88 -2.09
N MET A 223 4.02 20.28 -2.37
CA MET A 223 3.95 18.97 -3.03
C MET A 223 4.26 19.09 -4.52
N LEU A 224 5.09 18.18 -5.04
CA LEU A 224 5.44 18.10 -6.46
C LEU A 224 4.17 17.80 -7.30
N LYS A 225 3.82 18.70 -8.22
CA LYS A 225 2.76 18.48 -9.20
C LYS A 225 3.38 18.23 -10.56
N ARG A 226 3.07 17.08 -11.16
CA ARG A 226 3.50 16.76 -12.52
C ARG A 226 2.41 17.20 -13.52
N PRO A 227 2.75 17.95 -14.58
CA PRO A 227 1.81 18.21 -15.67
C PRO A 227 1.52 16.91 -16.44
N ILE A 228 0.49 16.96 -17.28
CA ILE A 228 0.21 15.87 -18.24
C ILE A 228 1.44 15.69 -19.14
N SER A 229 1.85 14.44 -19.34
CA SER A 229 2.98 14.12 -20.21
C SER A 229 2.67 14.52 -21.65
N SER A 230 3.65 15.09 -22.34
CA SER A 230 3.58 15.45 -23.75
C SER A 230 4.82 14.95 -24.48
N GLY A 231 4.67 14.62 -25.75
CA GLY A 231 5.75 14.17 -26.63
C GLY A 231 5.53 14.64 -28.05
N LYS A 232 6.62 14.80 -28.81
CA LYS A 232 6.60 15.10 -30.25
C LYS A 232 7.46 14.06 -30.95
N THR A 233 6.89 13.44 -31.97
CA THR A 233 7.61 12.51 -32.84
C THR A 233 7.64 13.10 -34.25
N ASP A 234 8.80 13.05 -34.89
CA ASP A 234 9.04 13.57 -36.24
C ASP A 234 9.72 12.49 -37.08
N TYR A 235 9.08 12.06 -38.16
CA TYR A 235 9.59 11.03 -39.06
C TYR A 235 8.96 11.17 -40.45
N ASN A 236 9.74 10.78 -41.47
CA ASN A 236 9.29 10.80 -42.85
C ASN A 236 8.41 9.57 -43.15
N VAL A 237 7.24 9.80 -43.74
CA VAL A 237 6.33 8.74 -44.17
C VAL A 237 6.33 8.68 -45.69
N ASP A 238 6.90 7.60 -46.24
CA ASP A 238 6.76 7.27 -47.65
C ASP A 238 5.62 6.26 -47.83
N LYS A 239 4.50 6.72 -48.41
CA LYS A 239 3.31 5.88 -48.64
C LYS A 239 3.53 4.84 -49.74
N SER A 240 4.52 5.01 -50.61
CA SER A 240 4.85 4.02 -51.65
C SER A 240 5.38 2.72 -51.05
N LEU A 241 5.97 2.79 -49.85
CA LEU A 241 6.48 1.65 -49.11
C LEU A 241 5.41 0.96 -48.26
N TRP A 242 4.13 1.34 -48.34
CA TRP A 242 3.08 0.67 -47.57
C TRP A 242 2.87 -0.76 -48.08
N PRO A 243 2.75 -1.75 -47.18
CA PRO A 243 2.52 -1.62 -45.73
C PRO A 243 3.78 -1.57 -44.83
N VAL A 244 4.99 -1.59 -45.38
CA VAL A 244 6.26 -1.75 -44.63
C VAL A 244 6.46 -0.73 -43.50
N ASN A 245 6.11 0.54 -43.71
CA ASN A 245 6.21 1.60 -42.68
C ASN A 245 4.83 2.09 -42.18
N LYS A 246 3.76 1.33 -42.42
CA LYS A 246 2.40 1.68 -42.02
C LYS A 246 2.11 1.17 -40.60
N PRO A 247 1.67 2.00 -39.64
CA PRO A 247 1.29 1.54 -38.30
C PRO A 247 -0.08 0.84 -38.35
N ILE A 248 -0.14 -0.49 -38.19
CA ILE A 248 -1.36 -1.28 -38.52
C ILE A 248 -1.98 -2.19 -37.45
N GLU A 249 -1.52 -2.25 -36.19
CA GLU A 249 -1.91 -3.38 -35.31
C GLU A 249 -2.72 -3.06 -34.03
N ALA A 250 -3.28 -1.86 -33.89
CA ALA A 250 -3.93 -1.47 -32.62
C ALA A 250 -5.40 -1.91 -32.46
N TYR A 251 -6.09 -2.27 -33.54
CA TYR A 251 -7.56 -2.47 -33.48
C TYR A 251 -7.96 -3.66 -32.60
N TYR A 252 -7.49 -4.88 -32.90
CA TYR A 252 -7.85 -6.08 -32.15
C TYR A 252 -7.40 -6.04 -30.67
N GLN A 253 -6.27 -5.40 -30.38
CA GLN A 253 -5.80 -5.21 -29.00
C GLN A 253 -6.71 -4.27 -28.20
N THR A 254 -7.29 -3.26 -28.85
CA THR A 254 -8.16 -2.28 -28.18
C THR A 254 -9.62 -2.69 -28.11
N SER A 255 -10.07 -3.60 -28.98
CA SER A 255 -11.39 -4.24 -28.88
C SER A 255 -11.41 -5.41 -27.91
N GLY A 256 -10.25 -6.02 -27.61
CA GLY A 256 -10.14 -7.24 -26.83
C GLY A 256 -10.41 -8.50 -27.65
N GLU A 257 -10.32 -8.42 -28.98
CA GLU A 257 -10.53 -9.54 -29.91
C GLU A 257 -9.23 -10.27 -30.26
N ALA A 258 -8.07 -9.70 -29.91
CA ALA A 258 -6.80 -10.38 -30.03
C ALA A 258 -6.74 -11.54 -29.02
N GLU A 259 -6.68 -12.77 -29.53
CA GLU A 259 -6.58 -13.99 -28.72
C GLU A 259 -5.14 -14.17 -28.20
N TYR A 260 -5.00 -14.23 -26.87
CA TYR A 260 -3.78 -14.64 -26.17
C TYR A 260 -3.89 -16.11 -25.72
N ILE A 261 -2.81 -16.69 -25.24
CA ILE A 261 -2.75 -18.13 -24.88
C ILE A 261 -3.85 -18.53 -23.89
N ASP A 262 -4.19 -17.66 -22.93
CA ASP A 262 -5.21 -17.90 -21.91
C ASP A 262 -6.65 -17.60 -22.39
N ASP A 263 -6.81 -17.04 -23.59
CA ASP A 263 -8.12 -16.80 -24.21
C ASP A 263 -8.58 -18.01 -25.05
N ILE A 264 -7.66 -18.93 -25.38
CA ILE A 264 -7.97 -20.15 -26.14
C ILE A 264 -8.91 -21.01 -25.27
N PRO A 265 -10.08 -21.44 -25.81
CA PRO A 265 -11.02 -22.25 -25.05
C PRO A 265 -10.39 -23.54 -24.54
N HIS A 266 -10.63 -23.85 -23.26
CA HIS A 266 -10.15 -25.08 -22.66
C HIS A 266 -10.70 -26.31 -23.38
N ARG A 267 -9.89 -27.36 -23.43
CA ARG A 267 -10.34 -28.68 -23.90
C ARG A 267 -10.94 -29.48 -22.75
N ASP A 268 -11.87 -30.37 -23.07
CA ASP A 268 -12.52 -31.24 -22.06
C ASP A 268 -11.52 -32.16 -21.33
N ASP A 269 -10.37 -32.45 -21.96
CA ASP A 269 -9.30 -33.29 -21.44
C ASP A 269 -8.09 -32.49 -20.89
N GLU A 270 -8.22 -31.16 -20.81
CA GLU A 270 -7.16 -30.29 -20.31
C GLU A 270 -7.05 -30.35 -18.78
N VAL A 271 -5.81 -30.27 -18.30
CA VAL A 271 -5.46 -30.28 -16.88
C VAL A 271 -4.66 -29.02 -16.54
N LEU A 272 -4.91 -28.43 -15.39
CA LEU A 272 -4.22 -27.23 -14.92
C LEU A 272 -3.00 -27.62 -14.08
N CYS A 273 -1.87 -26.96 -14.34
CA CYS A 273 -0.64 -27.17 -13.58
C CYS A 273 -0.35 -25.96 -12.68
N ALA A 274 0.02 -26.22 -11.43
CA ALA A 274 0.45 -25.22 -10.48
C ALA A 274 1.82 -25.59 -9.91
N SER A 275 2.75 -24.64 -9.87
CA SER A 275 4.08 -24.85 -9.31
C SER A 275 4.11 -24.54 -7.81
N VAL A 276 4.55 -25.51 -7.01
CA VAL A 276 4.90 -25.38 -5.60
C VAL A 276 6.34 -24.87 -5.50
N LEU A 277 6.50 -23.69 -4.91
CA LEU A 277 7.79 -23.01 -4.76
C LEU A 277 8.34 -23.22 -3.35
N ALA A 278 9.66 -23.31 -3.23
CA ALA A 278 10.31 -23.38 -1.92
C ALA A 278 10.20 -22.01 -1.20
N PRO A 279 9.79 -21.97 0.08
CA PRO A 279 9.61 -20.72 0.81
C PRO A 279 10.95 -20.04 1.17
N ALA A 280 12.05 -20.80 1.14
CA ALA A 280 13.39 -20.30 1.46
C ALA A 280 14.49 -21.12 0.75
N THR A 281 15.69 -20.56 0.74
CA THR A 281 16.89 -21.24 0.24
C THR A 281 17.41 -22.26 1.26
N GLY A 282 17.51 -23.53 0.89
CA GLY A 282 18.09 -24.57 1.75
C GLY A 282 18.04 -25.96 1.13
N PRO A 283 18.63 -26.99 1.78
CA PRO A 283 18.48 -28.37 1.34
C PRO A 283 17.04 -28.87 1.58
N ILE A 284 16.54 -29.73 0.70
CA ILE A 284 15.23 -30.39 0.87
C ILE A 284 15.46 -31.71 1.59
N ASP A 285 14.90 -31.85 2.80
CA ASP A 285 14.97 -33.12 3.52
C ASP A 285 13.87 -34.10 3.05
N ARG A 286 12.62 -33.63 2.98
CA ARG A 286 11.47 -34.44 2.59
C ARG A 286 10.49 -33.64 1.72
N ILE A 287 9.89 -34.33 0.76
CA ILE A 287 8.74 -33.88 0.00
C ILE A 287 7.62 -34.88 0.28
N ASP A 288 6.46 -34.40 0.72
CA ASP A 288 5.28 -35.22 0.97
C ASP A 288 4.07 -34.55 0.30
N ALA A 289 3.48 -35.23 -0.68
CA ALA A 289 2.33 -34.76 -1.43
C ALA A 289 1.04 -35.52 -1.05
N SER A 290 1.06 -36.37 -0.01
CA SER A 290 -0.05 -37.25 0.33
C SER A 290 -1.35 -36.50 0.61
N GLU A 291 -1.31 -35.39 1.34
CA GLU A 291 -2.48 -34.56 1.60
C GLU A 291 -3.05 -33.94 0.32
N ALA A 292 -2.17 -33.44 -0.56
CA ALA A 292 -2.58 -32.82 -1.81
C ALA A 292 -3.21 -33.83 -2.79
N LEU A 293 -2.68 -35.06 -2.85
CA LEU A 293 -3.18 -36.13 -3.72
C LEU A 293 -4.56 -36.67 -3.32
N VAL A 294 -5.02 -36.39 -2.10
CA VAL A 294 -6.37 -36.77 -1.62
C VAL A 294 -7.42 -35.71 -1.98
N LEU A 295 -7.00 -34.51 -2.34
CA LEU A 295 -7.93 -33.44 -2.71
C LEU A 295 -8.64 -33.80 -4.02
N ASP A 296 -9.96 -33.56 -4.04
CA ASP A 296 -10.77 -33.77 -5.22
C ASP A 296 -10.26 -32.94 -6.41
N GLY A 297 -10.20 -33.56 -7.58
CA GLY A 297 -9.64 -32.94 -8.78
C GLY A 297 -8.12 -33.00 -8.93
N VAL A 298 -7.34 -33.37 -7.91
CA VAL A 298 -5.89 -33.54 -8.07
C VAL A 298 -5.60 -34.84 -8.80
N VAL A 299 -4.93 -34.73 -9.95
CA VAL A 299 -4.62 -35.88 -10.81
C VAL A 299 -3.26 -36.48 -10.46
N ALA A 300 -2.27 -35.61 -10.23
CA ALA A 300 -0.90 -36.05 -10.01
C ALA A 300 -0.01 -34.97 -9.38
N PHE A 301 1.10 -35.43 -8.81
CA PHE A 301 2.19 -34.59 -8.30
C PHE A 301 3.51 -34.98 -8.96
N TYR A 302 4.19 -33.99 -9.53
CA TYR A 302 5.44 -34.17 -10.27
C TYR A 302 6.60 -33.53 -9.54
N SER A 303 7.71 -34.27 -9.49
CA SER A 303 8.94 -33.90 -8.83
C SER A 303 10.14 -34.21 -9.72
N ALA A 304 11.35 -33.95 -9.22
CA ALA A 304 12.58 -34.22 -9.97
C ALA A 304 12.75 -35.69 -10.41
N LYS A 305 12.08 -36.65 -9.75
CA LYS A 305 12.11 -38.07 -10.14
C LYS A 305 11.29 -38.37 -11.39
N ASP A 306 10.37 -37.47 -11.74
CA ASP A 306 9.38 -37.65 -12.80
C ASP A 306 9.80 -36.96 -14.11
N VAL A 307 10.96 -36.28 -14.11
CA VAL A 307 11.55 -35.63 -15.30
C VAL A 307 12.16 -36.68 -16.22
N PRO A 308 11.68 -36.82 -17.47
CA PRO A 308 12.33 -37.68 -18.45
C PRO A 308 13.71 -37.14 -18.82
N GLY A 309 14.74 -37.98 -18.76
CA GLY A 309 16.11 -37.60 -19.14
C GLY A 309 16.84 -36.82 -18.04
N LYS A 310 17.48 -35.69 -18.41
CA LYS A 310 18.23 -34.86 -17.47
C LYS A 310 17.34 -33.74 -16.92
N ASN A 311 17.35 -33.57 -15.61
CA ASN A 311 16.65 -32.49 -14.92
C ASN A 311 17.40 -31.14 -15.06
N ILE A 312 17.59 -30.67 -16.29
CA ILE A 312 18.33 -29.43 -16.62
C ILE A 312 17.51 -28.61 -17.62
N THR A 313 17.28 -27.33 -17.36
CA THR A 313 16.46 -26.42 -18.21
C THR A 313 17.26 -25.64 -19.23
N VAL A 314 18.56 -25.42 -18.99
CA VAL A 314 19.45 -24.70 -19.90
C VAL A 314 20.69 -25.56 -20.15
N ASP A 315 20.85 -26.01 -21.40
CA ASP A 315 22.01 -26.78 -21.82
C ASP A 315 23.21 -25.85 -22.08
N LYS A 316 24.40 -26.24 -21.62
CA LYS A 316 25.68 -25.54 -21.86
C LYS A 316 26.06 -25.41 -23.33
N SER A 317 25.38 -26.12 -24.23
CA SER A 317 25.52 -25.96 -25.67
C SER A 317 24.99 -24.61 -26.20
N SER A 318 24.21 -23.88 -25.39
CA SER A 318 23.78 -22.51 -25.66
C SER A 318 25.00 -21.57 -25.68
N PHE A 319 25.10 -20.70 -26.69
CA PHE A 319 26.20 -19.72 -26.88
C PHE A 319 26.38 -18.67 -25.75
N ILE A 320 25.72 -18.84 -24.61
CA ILE A 320 25.74 -17.96 -23.45
C ILE A 320 26.08 -18.82 -22.23
N ASN A 321 27.18 -18.52 -21.54
CA ASN A 321 27.67 -19.24 -20.36
C ASN A 321 26.66 -19.17 -19.20
N TYR A 322 25.67 -20.06 -19.16
CA TYR A 322 24.86 -20.32 -17.98
C TYR A 322 25.42 -21.53 -17.23
N SER A 323 25.39 -21.47 -15.89
CA SER A 323 25.49 -22.66 -15.05
C SER A 323 24.25 -23.53 -15.26
N ASP A 324 24.40 -24.85 -15.26
CA ASP A 324 23.28 -25.79 -15.39
C ASP A 324 22.20 -25.46 -14.33
N GLU A 325 21.04 -24.99 -14.77
CA GLU A 325 19.88 -24.76 -13.89
C GLU A 325 18.98 -26.01 -13.89
N LEU A 326 18.56 -26.45 -12.70
CA LEU A 326 17.66 -27.60 -12.53
C LEU A 326 16.22 -27.19 -12.85
N ALA A 327 15.46 -28.06 -13.52
CA ALA A 327 14.03 -27.85 -13.76
C ALA A 327 13.20 -28.03 -12.48
N TYR A 328 13.51 -29.08 -11.72
CA TYR A 328 12.86 -29.42 -10.45
C TYR A 328 13.89 -29.53 -9.33
N SER A 329 13.54 -29.08 -8.12
CA SER A 329 14.41 -29.29 -6.96
C SER A 329 14.41 -30.75 -6.52
N SER A 330 15.58 -31.30 -6.19
CA SER A 330 15.74 -32.65 -5.65
C SER A 330 16.48 -32.63 -4.30
N LYS A 331 16.44 -33.75 -3.56
CA LYS A 331 17.25 -33.95 -2.37
C LYS A 331 18.73 -33.99 -2.78
N ILE A 332 19.48 -32.92 -2.51
CA ILE A 332 20.91 -32.81 -2.86
C ILE A 332 21.72 -32.60 -1.57
N ASN A 333 22.65 -33.52 -1.30
CA ASN A 333 23.58 -33.50 -0.16
C ASN A 333 24.81 -32.59 -0.36
N GLN A 334 24.84 -31.73 -1.38
CA GLN A 334 25.94 -30.80 -1.65
C GLN A 334 25.45 -29.45 -2.21
N ASN A 335 25.81 -28.38 -1.50
CA ASN A 335 25.93 -26.95 -1.88
C ASN A 335 25.36 -26.48 -3.23
N LEU A 336 24.06 -26.64 -3.48
CA LEU A 336 23.37 -25.94 -4.56
C LEU A 336 22.11 -25.25 -4.02
N SER A 337 22.27 -23.96 -3.72
CA SER A 337 21.26 -23.07 -3.15
C SER A 337 19.99 -23.04 -3.99
N ILE A 338 18.84 -23.33 -3.38
CA ILE A 338 17.54 -23.05 -3.99
C ILE A 338 17.39 -21.53 -4.14
N SER A 339 17.49 -21.02 -5.37
CA SER A 339 16.98 -19.68 -5.66
C SER A 339 15.46 -19.74 -5.65
N SER A 340 14.80 -18.61 -5.39
CA SER A 340 13.34 -18.44 -5.36
C SER A 340 12.61 -18.76 -6.68
N HIS A 341 13.29 -19.34 -7.66
CA HIS A 341 12.79 -19.64 -9.01
C HIS A 341 12.61 -21.14 -9.26
N ARG A 342 12.89 -22.02 -8.29
CA ARG A 342 12.83 -23.48 -8.48
C ARG A 342 11.43 -24.04 -8.20
N GLN A 343 10.94 -24.89 -9.10
CA GLN A 343 9.57 -25.40 -9.10
C GLN A 343 9.47 -26.87 -8.67
N ILE A 344 8.31 -27.23 -8.13
CA ILE A 344 7.76 -28.57 -7.95
C ILE A 344 6.33 -28.51 -8.52
N GLY A 345 5.80 -29.52 -9.21
CA GLY A 345 4.55 -29.38 -9.99
C GLY A 345 3.37 -30.14 -9.39
N LEU A 346 2.20 -29.50 -9.32
CA LEU A 346 0.92 -30.12 -8.99
C LEU A 346 -0.02 -30.01 -10.20
N LEU A 347 -0.69 -31.10 -10.56
CA LEU A 347 -1.67 -31.13 -11.65
C LEU A 347 -3.08 -31.35 -11.09
N SER A 348 -4.02 -30.47 -11.45
CA SER A 348 -5.41 -30.42 -10.97
C SER A 348 -6.39 -30.19 -12.11
N ASN A 349 -7.58 -30.79 -12.01
CA ASN A 349 -8.72 -30.58 -12.91
C ASN A 349 -9.61 -29.41 -12.51
N PHE A 350 -9.35 -28.75 -11.37
CA PHE A 350 -10.16 -27.63 -10.88
C PHE A 350 -9.32 -26.44 -10.38
N LEU A 351 -9.75 -25.25 -10.78
CA LEU A 351 -9.34 -23.95 -10.22
C LEU A 351 -10.01 -23.77 -8.85
N THR A 352 -9.41 -24.32 -7.79
CA THR A 352 -9.56 -23.85 -6.39
C THR A 352 -8.67 -24.66 -5.46
N ALA A 353 -7.35 -24.42 -5.52
CA ALA A 353 -6.47 -24.71 -4.39
C ALA A 353 -6.25 -23.40 -3.63
N SER A 354 -7.14 -23.09 -2.68
CA SER A 354 -6.77 -22.19 -1.57
C SER A 354 -5.78 -23.00 -0.74
N LEU A 355 -4.50 -22.70 -0.95
CA LEU A 355 -3.45 -23.07 0.01
C LEU A 355 -3.52 -21.99 1.08
N ASP A 356 -4.32 -22.25 2.12
CA ASP A 356 -4.26 -21.47 3.35
C ASP A 356 -2.85 -21.63 3.94
N THR A 357 -2.11 -20.52 3.95
CA THR A 357 -0.80 -20.38 4.63
C THR A 357 -0.95 -20.17 6.11
#